data_AF-A0AAW8FA44-F1
#
_entry.id   AF-A0AAW8FA44-F1
#
_cell.length_a   1.000
_cell.length_b   1.000
_cell.length_c   1.000
_cell.angle_alpha   90.00
_cell.angle_beta   90.00
_cell.angle_gamma   90.00
#
_symmetry.space_group_name_H-M   'P 1'
#
loop_
_entity.id
_entity.type
_entity.pdbx_description
1 polymer ?
#
loop_
_entity_poly.entity_id
_entity_poly.type
_entity_poly.pdbx_seq_one_letter_code
_entity_poly.pdbx_strand_id
1 'polypeptide(L)'
;MTASLPHQVSAPPGEPERPTEDRRHKIRRRAITLLIIGLLIGVPAGYLVISANQSRDSGKDKEAKYSATGLTPDWPSKVQRRLYQVPVPHPADLVASYETNNWKTSRLYVKFRTTDAGLAAFLTGMGVSRADLKKGDVTISERDQKVSGWRFDGPRSWWGLTHSQKDPAPTQDVMVNLTVPNAPKVYVVSRTVP
;
A
#
# COMPACT_ATOMS: atom_id res chain seq x y z
N MET A 1 -61.24 -10.01 -72.82
CA MET A 1 -60.17 -10.95 -72.45
C MET A 1 -59.11 -10.92 -73.52
N THR A 2 -57.85 -10.64 -73.15
CA THR A 2 -56.59 -11.22 -73.67
C THR A 2 -55.45 -10.37 -73.13
N ALA A 3 -54.77 -10.88 -72.10
CA ALA A 3 -53.60 -10.26 -71.49
C ALA A 3 -52.34 -10.64 -72.29
N SER A 4 -51.54 -9.64 -72.64
CA SER A 4 -50.27 -9.80 -73.37
C SER A 4 -49.13 -10.05 -72.38
N LEU A 5 -48.41 -11.17 -72.56
CA LEU A 5 -47.20 -11.55 -71.82
C LEU A 5 -46.00 -10.70 -72.27
N PRO A 6 -45.12 -10.23 -71.36
CA PRO A 6 -43.86 -9.61 -71.77
C PRO A 6 -42.78 -10.67 -72.07
N HIS A 7 -42.05 -10.40 -73.16
CA HIS A 7 -40.88 -11.12 -73.67
C HIS A 7 -39.73 -11.16 -72.65
N GLN A 8 -39.11 -12.33 -72.52
CA GLN A 8 -37.89 -12.57 -71.74
C GLN A 8 -36.67 -12.11 -72.56
N VAL A 9 -35.93 -11.11 -72.08
CA VAL A 9 -34.74 -10.57 -72.74
C VAL A 9 -33.53 -11.46 -72.44
N SER A 10 -32.87 -11.95 -73.50
CA SER A 10 -31.62 -12.70 -73.45
C SER A 10 -30.42 -11.83 -73.02
N ALA A 11 -29.57 -12.36 -72.15
CA ALA A 11 -28.35 -11.70 -71.67
C ALA A 11 -27.28 -11.55 -72.78
N PRO A 12 -26.43 -10.49 -72.75
CA PRO A 12 -25.38 -10.29 -73.75
C PRO A 12 -24.15 -11.17 -73.47
N PRO A 13 -23.44 -11.68 -74.51
CA PRO A 13 -22.24 -12.48 -74.34
C PRO A 13 -20.99 -11.59 -74.27
N GLY A 14 -20.15 -11.80 -73.26
CA GLY A 14 -18.76 -11.32 -73.26
C GLY A 14 -18.31 -10.67 -71.96
N GLU A 15 -17.99 -11.49 -70.96
CA GLU A 15 -17.14 -11.07 -69.83
C GLU A 15 -15.95 -12.05 -69.76
N PRO A 16 -14.69 -11.57 -69.76
CA PRO A 16 -13.53 -12.44 -69.77
C PRO A 16 -13.47 -13.26 -68.47
N GLU A 17 -13.34 -14.59 -68.61
CA GLU A 17 -13.14 -15.52 -67.48
C GLU A 17 -11.94 -15.06 -66.64
N ARG A 18 -12.23 -14.53 -65.44
CA ARG A 18 -11.21 -14.37 -64.41
C ARG A 18 -10.74 -15.77 -64.00
N PRO A 19 -9.42 -16.03 -63.93
CA PRO A 19 -8.94 -17.35 -63.54
C PRO A 19 -9.51 -17.70 -62.16
N THR A 20 -10.07 -18.90 -62.05
CA THR A 20 -10.69 -19.43 -60.84
C THR A 20 -9.67 -19.44 -59.72
N GLU A 21 -9.80 -18.46 -58.81
CA GLU A 21 -8.89 -18.31 -57.69
C GLU A 21 -8.90 -19.58 -56.83
N ASP A 22 -7.73 -20.22 -56.79
CA ASP A 22 -7.49 -21.52 -56.21
C ASP A 22 -7.95 -21.57 -54.74
N ARG A 23 -8.68 -22.62 -54.35
CA ARG A 23 -9.37 -22.70 -53.04
C ARG A 23 -8.39 -22.56 -51.86
N ARG A 24 -7.14 -22.96 -52.07
CA ARG A 24 -6.02 -22.81 -51.13
C ARG A 24 -5.63 -21.34 -50.87
N HIS A 25 -5.72 -20.48 -51.88
CA HIS A 25 -5.40 -19.05 -51.73
C HIS A 25 -6.45 -18.33 -50.89
N LYS A 26 -7.74 -18.65 -51.05
CA LYS A 26 -8.82 -18.10 -50.22
C LYS A 26 -8.67 -18.47 -48.74
N ILE A 27 -8.25 -19.69 -48.44
CA ILE A 27 -8.02 -20.16 -47.06
C ILE A 27 -6.79 -19.47 -46.46
N ARG A 28 -5.67 -19.37 -47.20
CA ARG A 28 -4.48 -18.62 -46.73
C ARG A 28 -4.80 -17.16 -46.45
N ARG A 29 -5.54 -16.49 -47.34
CA ARG A 29 -5.92 -15.08 -47.17
C ARG A 29 -6.76 -14.88 -45.91
N ARG A 30 -7.75 -15.75 -45.68
CA ARG A 30 -8.60 -15.73 -44.47
C ARG A 30 -7.81 -16.00 -43.19
N ALA A 31 -6.88 -16.95 -43.21
CA ALA A 31 -6.03 -17.25 -42.06
C ALA A 31 -5.11 -16.06 -41.71
N ILE A 32 -4.51 -15.42 -42.72
CA ILE A 32 -3.67 -14.22 -42.54
C ILE A 32 -4.50 -13.06 -42.00
N THR A 33 -5.70 -12.82 -42.55
CA THR A 33 -6.61 -11.77 -42.04
C THR A 33 -7.00 -12.01 -40.58
N LEU A 34 -7.33 -13.24 -40.21
CA LEU A 34 -7.68 -13.58 -38.82
C LEU A 34 -6.49 -13.41 -37.87
N LEU A 35 -5.28 -13.77 -38.30
CA LEU A 35 -4.06 -13.57 -37.53
C LEU A 35 -3.78 -12.07 -37.30
N ILE A 36 -3.94 -11.25 -38.35
CA ILE A 36 -3.76 -9.79 -38.27
C ILE A 36 -4.80 -9.17 -37.33
N ILE A 37 -6.07 -9.55 -37.43
CA ILE A 37 -7.13 -9.07 -36.53
C ILE A 37 -6.82 -9.46 -35.07
N GLY A 38 -6.41 -10.71 -34.85
CA GLY A 38 -6.00 -11.19 -33.53
C GLY A 38 -4.83 -10.40 -32.95
N LEU A 39 -3.85 -10.03 -33.77
CA LEU A 39 -2.69 -9.23 -33.35
C LEU A 39 -3.10 -7.78 -33.04
N LEU A 40 -3.92 -7.16 -33.90
CA LEU A 40 -4.39 -5.78 -33.73
C LEU A 40 -5.28 -5.58 -32.50
N ILE A 41 -6.04 -6.59 -32.08
CA ILE A 41 -6.89 -6.52 -30.89
C ILE A 41 -6.13 -7.04 -29.66
N GLY A 42 -5.40 -8.15 -29.81
CA GLY A 42 -4.72 -8.84 -28.72
C GLY A 42 -3.54 -8.05 -28.14
N VAL A 43 -2.77 -7.33 -28.98
CA VAL A 43 -1.61 -6.54 -28.50
C VAL A 43 -2.06 -5.33 -27.67
N PRO A 44 -3.01 -4.47 -28.12
CA PRO A 44 -3.52 -3.38 -27.29
C PRO A 44 -4.24 -3.88 -26.03
N ALA A 45 -5.06 -4.93 -26.14
CA ALA A 45 -5.75 -5.51 -24.99
C ALA A 45 -4.77 -6.12 -23.96
N GLY A 46 -3.71 -6.80 -24.43
CA GLY A 46 -2.66 -7.35 -23.56
C GLY A 46 -1.83 -6.27 -22.88
N TYR A 47 -1.51 -5.17 -23.59
CA TYR A 47 -0.78 -4.04 -23.01
C TYR A 47 -1.60 -3.32 -21.92
N LEU A 48 -2.91 -3.18 -22.11
CA LEU A 48 -3.82 -2.60 -21.10
C LEU A 48 -3.85 -3.42 -19.81
N VAL A 49 -3.78 -4.75 -19.89
CA VAL A 49 -3.76 -5.64 -18.71
C VAL A 49 -2.45 -5.50 -17.91
N ILE A 50 -1.31 -5.27 -18.56
CA ILE A 50 0.00 -5.21 -17.89
C ILE A 50 0.24 -3.83 -17.25
N SER A 51 -0.20 -2.73 -17.88
CA SER A 51 0.09 -1.37 -17.39
C SER A 51 -0.65 -0.99 -16.09
N ALA A 52 -1.75 -1.68 -15.77
CA ALA A 52 -2.51 -1.43 -14.55
C ALA A 52 -1.85 -2.02 -13.28
N ASN A 53 -0.94 -3.00 -13.43
CA ASN A 53 -0.47 -3.81 -12.30
C ASN A 53 0.86 -3.36 -11.68
N GLN A 54 1.57 -2.36 -12.25
CA GLN A 54 2.87 -1.93 -11.72
C GLN A 54 2.82 -0.65 -10.89
N SER A 55 1.79 0.20 -11.06
CA SER A 55 1.73 1.50 -10.39
C SER A 55 0.72 1.61 -9.23
N ARG A 56 -0.12 0.59 -8.98
CA ARG A 56 -1.11 0.59 -7.88
C ARG A 56 -0.87 -0.46 -6.80
N ASP A 57 -0.10 -1.51 -7.08
CA ASP A 57 0.05 -2.62 -6.13
C ASP A 57 1.16 -2.40 -5.10
N SER A 58 2.19 -1.59 -5.41
CA SER A 58 3.20 -1.21 -4.41
C SER A 58 2.66 -0.35 -3.25
N GLY A 59 1.51 0.32 -3.46
CA GLY A 59 0.78 1.04 -2.41
C GLY A 59 -0.21 0.13 -1.70
N LYS A 60 -1.03 -0.63 -2.45
CA LYS A 60 -2.05 -1.52 -1.90
C LYS A 60 -1.50 -2.65 -1.03
N ASP A 61 -0.35 -3.23 -1.36
CA ASP A 61 0.23 -4.29 -0.52
C ASP A 61 0.79 -3.76 0.80
N LYS A 62 1.23 -2.50 0.82
CA LYS A 62 1.62 -1.79 2.05
C LYS A 62 0.39 -1.42 2.85
N GLU A 63 -0.61 -0.80 2.21
CA GLU A 63 -1.89 -0.43 2.83
C GLU A 63 -2.67 -1.64 3.36
N ALA A 64 -2.65 -2.78 2.68
CA ALA A 64 -3.36 -4.00 3.11
C ALA A 64 -2.76 -4.61 4.38
N LYS A 65 -1.41 -4.65 4.50
CA LYS A 65 -0.74 -5.09 5.74
C LYS A 65 -1.00 -4.16 6.92
N TYR A 66 -1.20 -2.88 6.64
CA TYR A 66 -1.41 -1.84 7.66
C TYR A 66 -2.88 -1.72 8.10
N SER A 67 -3.81 -1.87 7.15
CA SER A 67 -5.27 -1.83 7.40
C SER A 67 -5.75 -2.94 8.34
N ALA A 68 -5.11 -4.12 8.35
CA ALA A 68 -5.51 -5.24 9.22
C ALA A 68 -5.30 -4.96 10.73
N THR A 69 -4.49 -3.96 11.08
CA THR A 69 -4.12 -3.63 12.48
C THR A 69 -4.58 -2.24 12.91
N GLY A 70 -5.27 -1.48 12.04
CA GLY A 70 -5.68 -0.10 12.29
C GLY A 70 -4.56 0.95 12.14
N LEU A 71 -3.29 0.56 12.05
CA LEU A 71 -2.18 1.46 11.73
C LEU A 71 -2.33 2.00 10.31
N THR A 72 -2.53 3.30 10.16
CA THR A 72 -2.55 3.95 8.84
C THR A 72 -1.19 4.58 8.55
N PRO A 73 -0.66 4.49 7.31
CA PRO A 73 0.63 5.08 6.94
C PRO A 73 0.52 6.60 6.78
N ASP A 74 0.22 7.28 7.89
CA ASP A 74 0.10 8.73 7.96
C ASP A 74 0.66 9.27 9.28
N TRP A 75 1.02 10.55 9.25
CA TRP A 75 1.46 11.28 10.42
C TRP A 75 0.32 11.44 11.41
N PRO A 76 0.57 11.24 12.72
CA PRO A 76 -0.40 11.66 13.72
C PRO A 76 -0.60 13.18 13.60
N SER A 77 -1.86 13.60 13.67
CA SER A 77 -2.23 15.01 13.60
C SER A 77 -1.52 15.84 14.67
N LYS A 78 -1.40 17.16 14.46
CA LYS A 78 -0.80 18.06 15.46
C LYS A 78 -1.49 17.96 16.82
N VAL A 79 -2.81 17.78 16.83
CA VAL A 79 -3.60 17.60 18.05
C VAL A 79 -3.24 16.30 18.75
N GLN A 80 -3.22 15.17 18.03
CA GLN A 80 -2.80 13.87 18.59
C GLN A 80 -1.38 13.95 19.17
N ARG A 81 -0.42 14.49 18.43
CA ARG A 81 0.97 14.63 18.91
C ARG A 81 1.07 15.46 20.18
N ARG A 82 0.23 16.50 20.32
CA ARG A 82 0.21 17.34 21.52
C ARG A 82 -0.47 16.66 22.70
N LEU A 83 -1.63 16.05 22.48
CA LEU A 83 -2.42 15.37 23.51
C LEU A 83 -1.67 14.17 24.09
N TYR A 84 -1.13 13.33 23.20
CA TYR A 84 -0.39 12.12 23.55
C TYR A 84 1.09 12.37 23.81
N GLN A 85 1.56 13.61 23.68
CA GLN A 85 2.96 14.01 23.86
C GLN A 85 3.94 13.08 23.11
N VAL A 86 3.67 12.86 21.82
CA VAL A 86 4.52 12.05 20.92
C VAL A 86 5.15 12.98 19.87
N PRO A 87 6.33 13.59 20.16
CA PRO A 87 6.97 14.54 19.27
C PRO A 87 7.73 13.81 18.15
N VAL A 88 7.01 13.31 17.13
CA VAL A 88 7.64 12.67 15.97
C VAL A 88 8.63 13.67 15.31
N PRO A 89 9.93 13.32 15.21
CA PRO A 89 10.98 14.23 14.79
C PRO A 89 10.98 14.43 13.28
N HIS A 90 11.69 15.47 12.81
CA HIS A 90 11.96 15.67 11.39
C HIS A 90 13.49 15.58 11.14
N PRO A 91 13.97 14.83 10.14
CA PRO A 91 13.19 13.98 9.23
C PRO A 91 12.74 12.67 9.90
N ALA A 92 11.57 12.17 9.49
CA ALA A 92 11.11 10.81 9.77
C ALA A 92 10.36 10.26 8.56
N ASP A 93 10.50 8.95 8.35
CA ASP A 93 9.80 8.21 7.30
C ASP A 93 9.14 6.95 7.88
N LEU A 94 8.42 6.22 7.02
CA LEU A 94 7.64 5.03 7.43
C LEU A 94 6.73 5.30 8.64
N VAL A 95 6.24 6.55 8.71
CA VAL A 95 5.36 6.98 9.79
C VAL A 95 4.02 6.29 9.61
N ALA A 96 3.53 5.70 10.70
CA ALA A 96 2.16 5.22 10.76
C ALA A 96 1.61 5.46 12.16
N SER A 97 0.31 5.72 12.23
CA SER A 97 -0.37 5.98 13.48
C SER A 97 -1.73 5.30 13.54
N TYR A 98 -2.20 5.05 14.77
CA TYR A 98 -3.53 4.54 15.05
C TYR A 98 -3.95 5.06 16.41
N GLU A 99 -5.20 5.49 16.54
CA GLU A 99 -5.76 5.93 17.82
C GLU A 99 -6.92 5.01 18.21
N THR A 100 -6.92 4.60 19.48
CA THR A 100 -8.07 3.94 20.10
C THR A 100 -8.57 4.81 21.23
N ASN A 101 -9.87 5.09 21.25
CA ASN A 101 -10.49 5.92 22.28
C ASN A 101 -11.67 5.18 22.92
N ASN A 102 -11.74 5.22 24.25
CA ASN A 102 -12.96 4.95 24.99
C ASN A 102 -13.09 5.92 26.16
N TRP A 103 -14.26 5.93 26.80
CA TRP A 103 -14.59 6.85 27.89
C TRP A 103 -13.65 6.80 29.12
N LYS A 104 -12.88 5.72 29.32
CA LYS A 104 -11.92 5.58 30.42
C LYS A 104 -10.49 5.89 30.01
N THR A 105 -10.13 5.68 28.76
CA THR A 105 -8.73 5.70 28.33
C THR A 105 -8.63 5.90 26.83
N SER A 106 -7.74 6.79 26.44
CA SER A 106 -7.35 7.01 25.06
C SER A 106 -5.90 6.57 24.86
N ARG A 107 -5.62 5.94 23.70
CA ARG A 107 -4.28 5.48 23.35
C ARG A 107 -3.94 5.87 21.91
N LEU A 108 -2.72 6.33 21.72
CA LEU A 108 -2.12 6.57 20.41
C LEU A 108 -0.95 5.61 20.20
N TYR A 109 -1.01 4.86 19.11
CA TYR A 109 0.06 4.01 18.61
C TYR A 109 0.75 4.78 17.49
N VAL A 110 2.07 4.93 17.57
CA VAL A 110 2.86 5.58 16.53
C VAL A 110 4.09 4.73 16.26
N LYS A 111 4.41 4.54 14.99
CA LYS A 111 5.72 4.05 14.57
C LYS A 111 6.32 4.98 13.55
N PHE A 112 7.64 5.09 13.55
CA PHE A 112 8.38 5.83 12.54
C PHE A 112 9.82 5.35 12.50
N ARG A 113 10.52 5.69 11.42
CA ARG A 113 11.97 5.56 11.31
C ARG A 113 12.58 6.95 11.16
N THR A 114 13.71 7.17 11.80
CA THR A 114 14.38 8.48 11.82
C THR A 114 15.90 8.30 11.82
N THR A 115 16.65 9.40 11.95
CA THR A 115 18.11 9.41 12.10
C THR A 115 18.51 9.31 13.57
N ASP A 116 19.80 9.12 13.86
CA ASP A 116 20.27 9.13 15.26
C ASP A 116 20.02 10.46 15.98
N ALA A 117 20.18 11.58 15.26
CA ALA A 117 19.82 12.90 15.77
C ALA A 117 18.32 13.05 15.98
N GLY A 118 17.51 12.50 15.07
CA GLY A 118 16.05 12.49 15.20
C GLY A 118 15.56 11.65 16.38
N LEU A 119 16.19 10.50 16.64
CA LEU A 119 15.92 9.70 17.85
C LEU A 119 16.26 10.48 19.12
N ALA A 120 17.41 11.15 19.15
CA ALA A 120 17.77 12.01 20.29
C ALA A 120 16.76 13.15 20.48
N ALA A 121 16.36 13.83 19.41
CA ALA A 121 15.36 14.90 19.45
C ALA A 121 13.98 14.39 19.92
N PHE A 122 13.56 13.20 19.49
CA PHE A 122 12.33 12.56 19.95
C PHE A 122 12.35 12.28 21.45
N LEU A 123 13.43 11.66 21.95
CA LEU A 123 13.58 11.34 23.37
C LEU A 123 13.63 12.63 24.21
N THR A 124 14.45 13.60 23.81
CA THR A 124 14.52 14.90 24.50
C THR A 124 13.18 15.63 24.49
N GLY A 125 12.42 15.55 23.39
CA GLY A 125 11.07 16.14 23.30
C GLY A 125 10.05 15.49 24.24
N MET A 126 10.29 14.24 24.67
CA MET A 126 9.52 13.57 25.72
C MET A 126 10.11 13.79 27.13
N GLY A 127 11.22 14.52 27.27
CA GLY A 127 11.89 14.74 28.55
C GLY A 127 12.76 13.58 29.03
N VAL A 128 13.13 12.66 28.14
CA VAL A 128 14.00 11.49 28.42
C VAL A 128 15.22 11.51 27.51
N SER A 129 16.16 10.60 27.75
CA SER A 129 17.41 10.52 27.00
C SER A 129 17.67 9.11 26.47
N ARG A 130 18.68 8.99 25.61
CA ARG A 130 19.12 7.69 25.08
C ARG A 130 19.71 6.78 26.16
N ALA A 131 20.15 7.33 27.29
CA ALA A 131 20.68 6.57 28.42
C ALA A 131 19.58 5.86 29.23
N ASP A 132 18.33 6.33 29.12
CA ASP A 132 17.18 5.74 29.81
C ASP A 132 16.66 4.48 29.11
N LEU A 133 17.09 4.24 27.87
CA LEU A 133 16.76 3.04 27.11
C LEU A 133 17.45 1.81 27.70
N LYS A 134 16.67 0.77 27.96
CA LYS A 134 17.15 -0.51 28.50
C LYS A 134 17.17 -1.58 27.44
N LYS A 135 18.34 -2.18 27.21
CA LYS A 135 18.51 -3.24 26.22
C LYS A 135 17.76 -4.51 26.63
N GLY A 136 16.98 -5.06 25.71
CA GLY A 136 16.20 -6.29 25.92
C GLY A 136 14.96 -6.12 26.79
N ASP A 137 14.66 -4.91 27.25
CA ASP A 137 13.44 -4.61 28.00
C ASP A 137 12.28 -4.39 27.01
N VAL A 138 11.21 -5.15 27.14
CA VAL A 138 10.02 -5.04 26.29
C VAL A 138 8.94 -4.29 27.06
N THR A 139 8.81 -3.00 26.79
CA THR A 139 7.91 -2.12 27.56
C THR A 139 6.50 -2.05 27.01
N ILE A 140 6.31 -2.24 25.70
CA ILE A 140 4.98 -2.27 25.09
C ILE A 140 4.29 -3.59 25.46
N SER A 141 3.14 -3.48 26.15
CA SER A 141 2.40 -4.62 26.68
C SER A 141 1.94 -5.62 25.60
N GLU A 142 1.72 -6.87 25.97
CA GLU A 142 1.18 -7.88 25.05
C GLU A 142 -0.17 -7.49 24.44
N ARG A 143 -1.00 -6.77 25.20
CA ARG A 143 -2.27 -6.24 24.70
C ARG A 143 -2.04 -5.25 23.56
N ASP A 144 -1.13 -4.31 23.77
CA ASP A 144 -0.85 -3.27 22.80
C ASP A 144 -0.12 -3.83 21.56
N GLN A 145 0.71 -4.86 21.74
CA GLN A 145 1.27 -5.67 20.65
C GLN A 145 0.18 -6.35 19.82
N LYS A 146 -0.85 -6.92 20.45
CA LYS A 146 -2.00 -7.52 19.74
C LYS A 146 -2.81 -6.50 18.95
N VAL A 147 -3.03 -5.31 19.52
CA VAL A 147 -3.77 -4.22 18.85
C VAL A 147 -2.99 -3.70 17.64
N SER A 148 -1.70 -3.41 17.82
CA SER A 148 -0.84 -2.85 16.78
C SER A 148 -0.29 -3.89 15.77
N GLY A 149 -0.36 -5.19 16.10
CA GLY A 149 0.30 -6.26 15.36
C GLY A 149 1.83 -6.22 15.45
N TRP A 150 2.41 -5.43 16.35
CA TRP A 150 3.86 -5.37 16.54
C TRP A 150 4.37 -6.60 17.28
N ARG A 151 5.57 -7.04 16.91
CA ARG A 151 6.26 -8.16 17.54
C ARG A 151 7.69 -7.74 17.85
N PHE A 152 8.08 -7.93 19.09
CA PHE A 152 9.42 -7.61 19.58
C PHE A 152 10.21 -8.89 19.87
N ASP A 153 10.37 -9.71 18.83
CA ASP A 153 11.09 -10.97 18.92
C ASP A 153 12.61 -10.71 19.06
N GLY A 154 13.27 -11.39 20.01
CA GLY A 154 14.74 -11.41 20.17
C GLY A 154 15.33 -10.25 21.00
N PRO A 155 15.78 -10.48 22.25
CA PRO A 155 16.12 -9.40 23.20
C PRO A 155 17.34 -8.55 22.81
N ARG A 156 18.21 -9.02 21.91
CA ARG A 156 19.48 -8.34 21.62
C ARG A 156 19.35 -7.12 20.70
N SER A 157 18.22 -6.98 20.01
CA SER A 157 17.99 -5.98 18.96
C SER A 157 17.06 -4.83 19.39
N TRP A 158 16.46 -4.94 20.58
CA TRP A 158 15.43 -4.03 21.06
C TRP A 158 15.88 -3.30 22.32
N TRP A 159 15.40 -2.07 22.44
CA TRP A 159 15.63 -1.19 23.58
C TRP A 159 14.30 -0.60 24.02
N GLY A 160 13.95 -0.81 25.28
CA GLY A 160 12.70 -0.37 25.86
C GLY A 160 12.86 0.83 26.79
N LEU A 161 11.82 1.66 26.86
CA LEU A 161 11.67 2.70 27.86
C LEU A 161 10.18 2.88 28.17
N THR A 162 9.84 3.03 29.43
CA THR A 162 8.52 3.51 29.89
C THR A 162 8.72 4.87 30.54
N HIS A 163 8.09 5.89 29.97
CA HIS A 163 8.01 7.22 30.57
C HIS A 163 6.65 7.39 31.26
N SER A 164 6.64 7.21 32.59
CA SER A 164 5.43 7.36 33.40
C SER A 164 5.27 8.81 33.86
N GLN A 165 4.06 9.33 33.70
CA GLN A 165 3.66 10.66 34.16
C GLN A 165 2.40 10.56 35.02
N LYS A 166 2.13 11.60 35.82
CA LYS A 166 0.91 11.67 36.63
C LYS A 166 -0.29 12.02 35.76
N ASP A 167 -1.41 11.33 35.96
CA ASP A 167 -2.66 11.65 35.27
C ASP A 167 -3.03 13.14 35.42
N PRO A 168 -3.54 13.78 34.34
CA PRO A 168 -3.93 13.20 33.05
C PRO A 168 -2.79 13.11 32.01
N ALA A 169 -1.55 13.45 32.36
CA ALA A 169 -0.45 13.38 31.40
C ALA A 169 -0.22 11.92 30.95
N PRO A 170 0.05 11.69 29.65
CA PRO A 170 0.17 10.35 29.11
C PRO A 170 1.37 9.59 29.66
N THR A 171 1.20 8.28 29.85
CA THR A 171 2.32 7.33 29.96
C THR A 171 2.73 6.88 28.57
N GLN A 172 4.01 6.91 28.23
CA GLN A 172 4.53 6.45 26.94
C GLN A 172 5.41 5.21 27.11
N ASP A 173 5.03 4.12 26.45
CA ASP A 173 5.86 2.94 26.30
C ASP A 173 6.53 2.97 24.92
N VAL A 174 7.85 2.91 24.91
CA VAL A 174 8.69 3.11 23.73
C VAL A 174 9.55 1.88 23.52
N MET A 175 9.53 1.37 22.28
CA MET A 175 10.47 0.37 21.80
C MET A 175 11.30 0.94 20.65
N VAL A 176 12.61 0.74 20.70
CA VAL A 176 13.56 1.21 19.69
C VAL A 176 14.34 0.03 19.12
N ASN A 177 14.37 -0.06 17.79
CA ASN A 177 15.24 -0.99 17.06
C ASN A 177 16.46 -0.23 16.52
N LEU A 178 17.65 -0.62 16.97
CA LEU A 178 18.92 -0.02 16.54
C LEU A 178 19.73 -0.94 15.62
N THR A 179 19.11 -1.97 15.04
CA THR A 179 19.81 -2.96 14.18
C THR A 179 20.35 -2.34 12.90
N VAL A 180 19.64 -1.37 12.32
CA VAL A 180 20.08 -0.65 11.13
C VAL A 180 20.80 0.63 11.56
N PRO A 181 22.11 0.77 11.27
CA PRO A 181 22.85 1.98 11.62
C PRO A 181 22.24 3.23 11.00
N ASN A 182 22.23 4.34 11.74
CA ASN A 182 21.68 5.64 11.32
C ASN A 182 20.20 5.66 10.93
N ALA A 183 19.47 4.56 11.14
CA ALA A 183 18.07 4.44 10.77
C ALA A 183 17.23 3.77 11.87
N PRO A 184 17.26 4.27 13.13
CA PRO A 184 16.46 3.75 14.23
C PRO A 184 14.98 3.70 13.88
N LYS A 185 14.34 2.57 14.20
CA LYS A 185 12.87 2.43 14.16
C LYS A 185 12.32 2.57 15.57
N VAL A 186 11.36 3.46 15.73
CA VAL A 186 10.72 3.78 17.01
C VAL A 186 9.27 3.36 16.95
N TYR A 187 8.81 2.75 18.03
CA TYR A 187 7.44 2.31 18.26
C TYR A 187 7.01 2.90 19.60
N VAL A 188 5.85 3.54 19.63
CA VAL A 188 5.37 4.27 20.80
C VAL A 188 3.91 3.91 21.02
N VAL A 189 3.57 3.60 22.27
CA VAL A 189 2.20 3.57 22.76
C VAL A 189 2.07 4.64 23.82
N SER A 190 1.26 5.65 23.55
CA SER A 190 0.98 6.72 24.51
C SER A 190 -0.45 6.56 25.03
N ARG A 191 -0.59 6.44 26.35
CA ARG A 191 -1.86 6.20 27.05
C ARG A 191 -2.17 7.36 27.97
N THR A 192 -3.34 7.96 27.83
CA THR A 192 -3.86 9.01 28.72
C THR A 192 -5.28 8.68 29.20
N VAL A 193 -5.67 9.26 30.32
CA VAL A 193 -7.03 9.23 30.86
C VAL A 193 -7.70 10.57 30.49
N PRO A 194 -8.89 10.55 29.84
CA PRO A 194 -9.61 11.77 29.46
C PRO A 194 -9.98 12.67 30.64
#